data_AF-A0AAW0JKI4-F1
#
_entry.id   AF-A0AAW0JKI4-F1
#
_cell.length_a   1.000
_cell.length_b   1.000
_cell.length_c   1.000
_cell.angle_alpha   90.00
_cell.angle_beta   90.00
_cell.angle_gamma   90.00
#
_symmetry.space_group_name_H-M   'P 1'
#
loop_
_entity.id
_entity.type
_entity.pdbx_description
1 polymer ?
#
loop_
_entity_poly.entity_id
_entity_poly.type
_entity_poly.pdbx_seq_one_letter_code
_entity_poly.pdbx_strand_id
1 'polypeptide(L)'
;MKPKDISEKLPKLISLIRIIWVNSPHYNTRERLTSLFRKMSNEIIRLCCHSISLDRIFEGYVSSSKEDLQGCISCCHAWKDHYLRAVQMHTQFSSRGWVLDQTSIFAQVDAFVQRCKDLIEVCECQYHFARWEDGKQGPLPCFFGAQGPQITRNLLEIEDIFHRNLQMLRAVRGGILDVKNTSWHEDYNKFRAGVKDLEVMTQNLITSAFEMVRDVEHGVLLLDTFHRLATREAIMRTYEKKAVDLYMLFNSELALVNRELNKKWPYLEPYMAQYSGHAHWVRILRRRIDRVMNCLAGAHFLPHIGTGEESVHTYQQMVQAIDELVRKTFQEWTTTLDKDCIRRLDMPLLRISQEKVGMLDVNFDKYRTHPSTSFLSLVPVFLQSPKNLTPTL
;
A
#
# COMPACT_ATOMS: atom_id res chain seq x y z
N MET A 1 -1.97 36.43 -15.39
CA MET A 1 -1.19 36.33 -14.12
C MET A 1 -1.65 35.09 -13.42
N LYS A 2 -0.71 34.22 -13.03
CA LYS A 2 -1.02 33.05 -12.21
C LYS A 2 -1.14 33.49 -10.74
N PRO A 3 -1.83 32.74 -9.87
CA PRO A 3 -1.93 33.06 -8.43
C PRO A 3 -0.57 33.29 -7.76
N LYS A 4 0.48 32.58 -8.20
CA LYS A 4 1.85 32.71 -7.70
C LYS A 4 2.46 34.11 -7.92
N ASP A 5 2.15 34.76 -9.04
CA ASP A 5 2.69 36.08 -9.40
C ASP A 5 2.10 37.23 -8.57
N ILE A 6 0.96 36.99 -7.90
CA ILE A 6 0.27 37.97 -7.07
C ILE A 6 0.99 38.12 -5.74
N SER A 7 1.41 36.99 -5.16
CA SER A 7 2.00 36.92 -3.82
C SER A 7 3.14 37.92 -3.63
N GLU A 8 4.03 38.03 -4.63
CA GLU A 8 5.18 38.95 -4.61
C GLU A 8 4.79 40.43 -4.59
N LYS A 9 3.61 40.78 -5.10
CA LYS A 9 3.12 42.16 -5.17
C LYS A 9 2.30 42.57 -3.95
N LEU A 10 1.80 41.61 -3.18
CA LEU A 10 0.96 41.86 -1.99
C LEU A 10 1.66 42.73 -0.93
N PRO A 11 2.95 42.51 -0.57
CA PRO A 11 3.63 43.36 0.41
C PRO A 11 3.65 44.85 0.02
N LYS A 12 3.91 45.13 -1.26
CA LYS A 12 3.94 46.50 -1.77
C LYS A 12 2.56 47.15 -1.70
N LEU A 13 1.52 46.43 -2.10
CA LEU A 13 0.14 46.92 -2.05
C LEU A 13 -0.33 47.19 -0.61
N ILE A 14 -0.05 46.27 0.32
CA ILE A 14 -0.40 46.45 1.73
C ILE A 14 0.38 47.63 2.34
N SER A 15 1.65 47.80 1.99
CA SER A 15 2.45 48.95 2.42
C SER A 15 1.86 50.28 1.96
N LEU A 16 1.43 50.37 0.69
CA LEU A 16 0.75 51.56 0.17
C LEU A 16 -0.55 51.85 0.94
N ILE A 17 -1.35 50.83 1.23
CA ILE A 17 -2.58 50.99 2.04
C ILE A 17 -2.24 51.46 3.46
N ARG A 18 -1.17 50.94 4.07
CA ARG A 18 -0.67 51.40 5.37
C ARG A 18 -0.22 52.87 5.33
N ILE A 19 0.43 53.32 4.25
CA ILE A 19 0.81 54.73 4.09
C ILE A 19 -0.44 55.62 4.03
N ILE A 20 -1.47 55.19 3.29
CA ILE A 20 -2.77 55.89 3.22
C ILE A 20 -3.42 55.95 4.62
N TRP A 21 -3.40 54.85 5.39
CA TRP A 21 -3.93 54.80 6.76
C TRP A 21 -3.28 55.85 7.67
N VAL A 22 -1.96 55.99 7.61
CA VAL A 22 -1.20 56.87 8.50
C VAL A 22 -1.35 58.33 8.08
N ASN A 23 -1.25 58.63 6.78
CA ASN A 23 -1.03 59.99 6.29
C ASN A 23 -2.25 60.64 5.65
N SER A 24 -3.26 59.88 5.20
CA SER A 24 -4.41 60.48 4.52
C SER A 24 -5.30 61.25 5.50
N PRO A 25 -5.65 62.52 5.23
CA PRO A 25 -6.59 63.26 6.07
C PRO A 25 -8.06 62.86 5.82
N HIS A 26 -8.38 62.29 4.65
CA HIS A 26 -9.75 62.01 4.22
C HIS A 26 -10.04 60.52 4.00
N TYR A 27 -9.03 59.66 3.83
CA TYR A 27 -9.20 58.23 3.52
C TYR A 27 -8.62 57.31 4.61
N ASN A 28 -8.67 57.74 5.87
CA ASN A 28 -8.08 57.04 7.00
C ASN A 28 -9.14 56.52 7.99
N THR A 29 -10.35 56.23 7.52
CA THR A 29 -11.41 55.64 8.37
C THR A 29 -11.39 54.11 8.30
N ARG A 30 -11.79 53.46 9.40
CA ARG A 30 -11.83 52.00 9.53
C ARG A 30 -12.64 51.36 8.41
N GLU A 31 -13.79 51.93 8.09
CA GLU A 31 -14.76 51.40 7.13
C GLU A 31 -14.19 51.43 5.71
N ARG A 32 -13.52 52.53 5.33
CA ARG A 32 -12.93 52.71 4.00
C ARG A 32 -11.79 51.73 3.76
N LEU A 33 -10.89 51.58 4.73
CA LEU A 33 -9.78 50.62 4.60
C LEU A 33 -10.23 49.16 4.70
N THR A 34 -11.16 48.83 5.59
CA THR A 34 -11.75 47.49 5.65
C THR A 34 -12.40 47.14 4.31
N SER A 35 -13.14 48.07 3.71
CA SER A 35 -13.73 47.91 2.37
C SER A 35 -12.68 47.74 1.27
N LEU A 36 -11.56 48.47 1.33
CA LEU A 36 -10.46 48.34 0.38
C LEU A 36 -9.78 46.97 0.47
N PHE A 37 -9.48 46.50 1.67
CA PHE A 37 -8.93 45.16 1.90
C PHE A 37 -9.89 44.07 1.47
N ARG A 38 -11.20 44.25 1.69
CA ARG A 38 -12.22 43.33 1.17
C ARG A 38 -12.25 43.29 -0.36
N LYS A 39 -12.12 44.44 -1.04
CA LYS A 39 -12.00 44.49 -2.50
C LYS A 39 -10.74 43.77 -3.00
N MET A 40 -9.63 43.88 -2.26
CA MET A 40 -8.40 43.14 -2.57
C MET A 40 -8.60 41.62 -2.40
N SER A 41 -9.21 41.18 -1.31
CA SER A 41 -9.60 39.77 -1.10
C SER A 41 -10.45 39.25 -2.27
N ASN A 42 -11.45 40.02 -2.71
CA ASN A 42 -12.33 39.63 -3.83
C ASN A 42 -11.57 39.52 -5.15
N GLU A 43 -10.62 40.40 -5.40
CA GLU A 43 -9.80 40.35 -6.61
C GLU A 43 -8.86 39.13 -6.62
N ILE A 44 -8.28 38.79 -5.47
CA ILE A 44 -7.48 37.55 -5.32
C ILE A 44 -8.35 36.32 -5.60
N ILE A 45 -9.55 36.25 -5.03
CA ILE A 45 -10.50 35.15 -5.29
C ILE A 45 -10.83 35.09 -6.79
N ARG A 46 -11.14 36.23 -7.42
CA ARG A 46 -11.46 36.29 -8.85
C ARG A 46 -10.33 35.74 -9.72
N LEU A 47 -9.08 36.05 -9.39
CA LEU A 47 -7.90 35.55 -10.10
C LEU A 47 -7.71 34.05 -9.89
N CYS A 48 -7.90 33.55 -8.67
CA CYS A 48 -7.88 32.11 -8.38
C CYS A 48 -9.00 31.35 -9.10
N CYS A 49 -10.22 31.90 -9.16
CA CYS A 49 -11.32 31.30 -9.90
C CYS A 49 -11.03 31.18 -11.39
N HIS A 50 -10.26 32.11 -11.98
CA HIS A 50 -9.87 32.06 -13.38
C HIS A 50 -8.83 30.97 -13.68
N SER A 51 -8.00 30.59 -12.69
CA SER A 51 -7.07 29.46 -12.84
C SER A 51 -7.72 28.10 -12.65
N ILE A 52 -8.89 28.03 -12.02
CA ILE A 52 -9.58 26.75 -11.75
C ILE A 52 -10.51 26.41 -12.92
N SER A 53 -10.36 25.21 -13.48
CA SER A 53 -11.29 24.67 -14.46
C SER A 53 -12.17 23.58 -13.84
N LEU A 54 -13.46 23.88 -13.64
CA LEU A 54 -14.43 22.91 -13.13
C LEU A 54 -14.64 21.76 -14.11
N ASP A 55 -14.65 22.01 -15.41
CA ASP A 55 -14.81 20.95 -16.41
C ASP A 55 -13.66 19.95 -16.35
N ARG A 56 -12.40 20.43 -16.22
CA ARG A 56 -11.25 19.54 -15.99
C ARG A 56 -11.41 18.69 -14.73
N ILE A 57 -11.88 19.30 -13.63
CA ILE A 57 -12.14 18.56 -12.38
C ILE A 57 -13.14 17.43 -12.64
N PHE A 58 -14.27 17.71 -13.31
CA PHE A 58 -15.32 16.71 -13.57
C PHE A 58 -15.01 15.74 -14.72
N GLU A 59 -13.94 15.97 -15.47
CA GLU A 59 -13.46 15.10 -16.55
C GLU A 59 -12.27 14.22 -16.10
N GLY A 60 -12.04 14.11 -14.80
CA GLY A 60 -11.02 13.21 -14.25
C GLY A 60 -9.59 13.75 -14.30
N TYR A 61 -9.38 15.06 -14.47
CA TYR A 61 -8.04 15.66 -14.40
C TYR A 61 -7.56 15.83 -12.95
N VAL A 62 -7.41 14.72 -12.22
CA VAL A 62 -7.21 14.69 -10.76
C VAL A 62 -5.94 15.44 -10.32
N SER A 63 -4.75 15.02 -10.78
CA SER A 63 -3.49 15.54 -10.26
C SER A 63 -3.28 17.00 -10.62
N SER A 64 -3.49 17.34 -11.90
CA SER A 64 -3.37 18.72 -12.38
C SER A 64 -4.37 19.67 -11.70
N SER A 65 -5.63 19.26 -11.54
CA SER A 65 -6.62 20.10 -10.85
C SER A 65 -6.32 20.25 -9.35
N LYS A 66 -5.80 19.20 -8.69
CA LYS A 66 -5.34 19.30 -7.29
C LYS A 66 -4.21 20.32 -7.15
N GLU A 67 -3.24 20.33 -8.07
CA GLU A 67 -2.15 21.30 -8.05
C GLU A 67 -2.66 22.74 -8.21
N ASP A 68 -3.58 22.98 -9.15
CA ASP A 68 -4.18 24.31 -9.35
C ASP A 68 -4.95 24.77 -8.10
N LEU A 69 -5.77 23.89 -7.50
CA LEU A 69 -6.52 24.17 -6.29
C LEU A 69 -5.60 24.44 -5.09
N GLN A 70 -4.54 23.65 -4.92
CA GLN A 70 -3.53 23.88 -3.88
C GLN A 70 -2.80 25.21 -4.09
N GLY A 71 -2.45 25.54 -5.34
CA GLY A 71 -1.85 26.84 -5.68
C GLY A 71 -2.76 28.02 -5.31
N CYS A 72 -4.07 27.90 -5.53
CA CYS A 72 -5.06 28.90 -5.10
C CYS A 72 -5.12 29.02 -3.57
N ILE A 73 -5.16 27.90 -2.85
CA ILE A 73 -5.14 27.88 -1.37
C ILE A 73 -3.89 28.56 -0.84
N SER A 74 -2.71 28.21 -1.37
CA SER A 74 -1.44 28.83 -0.98
C SER A 74 -1.43 30.34 -1.23
N CYS A 75 -1.98 30.80 -2.37
CA CYS A 75 -2.12 32.23 -2.64
C CYS A 75 -3.00 32.94 -1.61
N CYS A 76 -4.13 32.33 -1.23
CA CYS A 76 -5.03 32.89 -0.21
C CYS A 76 -4.39 32.92 1.19
N HIS A 77 -3.61 31.90 1.55
CA HIS A 77 -2.85 31.91 2.80
C HIS A 77 -1.74 32.97 2.80
N ALA A 78 -0.96 33.07 1.71
CA ALA A 78 0.08 34.09 1.59
C ALA A 78 -0.49 35.51 1.71
N TRP A 79 -1.68 35.76 1.15
CA TRP A 79 -2.40 37.01 1.36
C TRP A 79 -2.66 37.33 2.83
N LYS A 80 -3.19 36.36 3.59
CA LYS A 80 -3.43 36.50 5.02
C LYS A 80 -2.14 36.75 5.78
N ASP A 81 -1.09 35.99 5.49
CA ASP A 81 0.20 36.09 6.16
C ASP A 81 0.84 37.46 5.94
N HIS A 82 0.82 37.97 4.70
CA HIS A 82 1.32 39.31 4.39
C HIS A 82 0.53 40.42 5.09
N TYR A 83 -0.80 40.29 5.14
CA TYR A 83 -1.63 41.23 5.89
C TYR A 83 -1.28 41.20 7.38
N LEU A 84 -1.24 40.02 8.01
CA LEU A 84 -0.93 39.87 9.44
C LEU A 84 0.45 40.41 9.78
N ARG A 85 1.45 40.16 8.93
CA ARG A 85 2.80 40.72 9.08
C ARG A 85 2.79 42.25 9.01
N ALA A 86 2.00 42.83 8.10
CA ALA A 86 1.86 44.28 8.01
C ALA A 86 1.16 44.87 9.25
N VAL A 87 0.18 44.18 9.83
CA VAL A 87 -0.45 44.55 11.10
C VAL A 87 0.58 44.56 12.23
N GLN A 88 1.36 43.48 12.38
CA GLN A 88 2.41 43.37 13.39
C GLN A 88 3.42 44.53 13.29
N MET A 89 3.91 44.79 12.08
CA MET A 89 4.83 45.91 11.82
C MET A 89 4.18 47.27 12.10
N HIS A 90 2.89 47.45 11.82
CA HIS A 90 2.20 48.69 12.13
C HIS A 90 2.09 48.91 13.63
N THR A 91 1.68 47.89 14.38
CA THR A 91 1.53 47.94 15.83
C THR A 91 2.85 48.20 16.56
N GLN A 92 3.97 47.68 16.05
CA GLN A 92 5.29 47.92 16.65
C GLN A 92 5.84 49.34 16.39
N PHE A 93 5.60 49.90 15.21
CA PHE A 93 6.32 51.09 14.74
C PHE A 93 5.40 52.31 14.49
N SER A 94 4.13 52.28 14.89
CA SER A 94 3.19 53.38 14.71
C SER A 94 2.46 53.71 16.00
N SER A 95 2.26 55.00 16.25
CA SER A 95 1.43 55.51 17.34
C SER A 95 -0.07 55.36 17.07
N ARG A 96 -0.46 55.13 15.81
CA ARG A 96 -1.85 54.91 15.40
C ARG A 96 -2.20 53.43 15.54
N GLY A 97 -3.37 53.12 16.10
CA GLY A 97 -3.84 51.74 16.22
C GLY A 97 -4.28 51.13 14.88
N TRP A 98 -4.10 49.83 14.70
CA TRP A 98 -4.65 49.06 13.57
C TRP A 98 -5.98 48.41 13.95
N VAL A 99 -7.09 49.14 13.78
CA VAL A 99 -8.43 48.70 14.24
C VAL A 99 -9.32 48.29 13.06
N LEU A 100 -8.82 47.42 12.18
CA LEU A 100 -9.58 46.93 11.03
C LEU A 100 -10.30 45.61 11.38
N ASP A 101 -11.46 45.41 10.77
CA ASP A 101 -12.25 44.18 10.95
C ASP A 101 -11.67 43.04 10.10
N GLN A 102 -10.79 42.24 10.69
CA GLN A 102 -10.15 41.11 10.03
C GLN A 102 -11.16 40.04 9.57
N THR A 103 -12.21 39.82 10.37
CA THR A 103 -13.27 38.85 10.05
C THR A 103 -13.96 39.22 8.74
N SER A 104 -14.33 40.50 8.58
CA SER A 104 -14.95 40.98 7.33
C SER A 104 -14.02 40.90 6.12
N ILE A 105 -12.71 41.10 6.31
CA ILE A 105 -11.71 41.05 5.24
C ILE A 105 -11.49 39.62 4.74
N PHE A 106 -11.53 38.63 5.65
CA PHE A 106 -11.13 37.25 5.36
C PHE A 106 -12.27 36.26 5.21
N ALA A 107 -13.49 36.55 5.67
CA ALA A 107 -14.61 35.60 5.62
C ALA A 107 -14.82 34.98 4.22
N GLN A 108 -14.76 35.79 3.16
CA GLN A 108 -14.90 35.29 1.78
C GLN A 108 -13.69 34.50 1.31
N VAL A 109 -12.49 34.84 1.79
CA VAL A 109 -11.25 34.09 1.50
C VAL A 109 -11.30 32.71 2.15
N ASP A 110 -11.73 32.65 3.41
CA ASP A 110 -11.89 31.39 4.14
C ASP A 110 -12.94 30.49 3.51
N ALA A 111 -14.09 31.06 3.12
CA ALA A 111 -15.12 30.34 2.38
C ALA A 111 -14.56 29.77 1.07
N PHE A 112 -13.83 30.57 0.29
CA PHE A 112 -13.20 30.12 -0.96
C PHE A 112 -12.17 29.00 -0.75
N VAL A 113 -11.30 29.14 0.26
CA VAL A 113 -10.33 28.10 0.63
C VAL A 113 -11.05 26.80 0.98
N GLN A 114 -12.17 26.87 1.70
CA GLN A 114 -12.97 25.68 1.99
C GLN A 114 -13.55 25.05 0.71
N ARG A 115 -14.08 25.84 -0.23
CA ARG A 115 -14.54 25.32 -1.54
C ARG A 115 -13.42 24.62 -2.32
N CYS A 116 -12.21 25.15 -2.27
CA CYS A 116 -11.06 24.52 -2.91
C CYS A 116 -10.72 23.17 -2.26
N LYS A 117 -10.78 23.08 -0.92
CA LYS A 117 -10.59 21.82 -0.20
C LYS A 117 -11.68 20.79 -0.53
N ASP A 118 -12.94 21.23 -0.60
CA ASP A 118 -14.06 20.37 -0.99
C ASP A 118 -13.84 19.82 -2.42
N LEU A 119 -13.35 20.63 -3.36
CA LEU A 119 -13.02 20.17 -4.72
C LEU A 119 -11.80 19.25 -4.79
N ILE A 120 -10.81 19.43 -3.91
CA ILE A 120 -9.69 18.49 -3.77
C ILE A 120 -10.21 17.12 -3.33
N GLU A 121 -11.13 17.06 -2.37
CA GLU A 121 -11.77 15.81 -1.94
C GLU A 121 -12.56 15.15 -3.08
N VAL A 122 -13.25 15.92 -3.94
CA VAL A 122 -13.90 15.39 -5.15
C VAL A 122 -12.88 14.77 -6.11
N CYS A 123 -11.73 15.42 -6.32
CA CYS A 123 -10.65 14.86 -7.14
C CYS A 123 -10.12 13.54 -6.57
N GLU A 124 -9.93 13.47 -5.26
CA GLU A 124 -9.51 12.23 -4.57
C GLU A 124 -10.55 11.11 -4.71
N CYS A 125 -11.84 11.44 -4.58
CA CYS A 125 -12.90 10.46 -4.78
C CYS A 125 -12.93 9.90 -6.21
N GLN A 126 -12.64 10.73 -7.22
CA GLN A 126 -12.54 10.25 -8.61
C GLN A 126 -11.37 9.27 -8.81
N TYR A 127 -10.22 9.53 -8.18
CA TYR A 127 -9.09 8.61 -8.20
C TYR A 127 -9.41 7.29 -7.47
N HIS A 128 -10.09 7.37 -6.32
CA HIS A 128 -10.44 6.21 -5.51
C HIS A 128 -11.53 5.34 -6.15
N PHE A 129 -12.70 5.89 -6.49
CA PHE A 129 -13.88 5.11 -6.89
C PHE A 129 -14.05 4.93 -8.40
N ALA A 130 -13.38 5.75 -9.21
CA ALA A 130 -13.49 5.68 -10.67
C ALA A 130 -12.13 5.54 -11.37
N ARG A 131 -11.02 5.50 -10.62
CA ARG A 131 -9.65 5.24 -11.13
C ARG A 131 -9.21 6.28 -12.18
N TRP A 132 -9.67 7.51 -12.07
CA TRP A 132 -9.27 8.58 -12.97
C TRP A 132 -7.89 9.14 -12.61
N GLU A 133 -7.05 9.31 -13.64
CA GLU A 133 -5.74 9.96 -13.57
C GLU A 133 -5.58 10.86 -14.81
N ASP A 134 -5.54 12.18 -14.59
CA ASP A 134 -5.33 13.20 -15.62
C ASP A 134 -6.09 12.98 -16.94
N GLY A 135 -7.40 12.72 -16.82
CA GLY A 135 -8.32 12.55 -17.95
C GLY A 135 -8.27 11.16 -18.60
N LYS A 136 -7.57 10.20 -17.99
CA LYS A 136 -7.58 8.79 -18.39
C LYS A 136 -8.12 7.92 -17.27
N GLN A 137 -9.00 7.00 -17.62
CA GLN A 137 -9.53 6.04 -16.68
C GLN A 137 -8.66 4.79 -16.66
N GLY A 138 -8.20 4.40 -15.48
CA GLY A 138 -7.42 3.18 -15.28
C GLY A 138 -8.26 1.91 -15.49
N PRO A 139 -7.63 0.79 -15.90
CA PRO A 139 -8.33 -0.47 -16.10
C PRO A 139 -8.95 -0.99 -14.80
N LEU A 140 -10.01 -1.78 -14.93
CA LEU A 140 -10.55 -2.54 -13.81
C LEU A 140 -9.55 -3.61 -13.38
N PRO A 141 -9.36 -3.81 -12.06
CA PRO A 141 -8.57 -4.92 -11.59
C PRO A 141 -9.19 -6.26 -11.99
N CYS A 142 -8.35 -7.23 -12.33
CA CYS A 142 -8.77 -8.57 -12.69
C CYS A 142 -8.82 -9.44 -11.43
N PHE A 143 -10.01 -9.99 -11.14
CA PHE A 143 -10.19 -10.92 -10.03
C PHE A 143 -10.24 -12.35 -10.55
N PHE A 144 -9.37 -13.20 -10.00
CA PHE A 144 -9.31 -14.61 -10.35
C PHE A 144 -10.28 -15.44 -9.50
N GLY A 145 -10.68 -16.62 -10.00
CA GLY A 145 -11.54 -17.57 -9.30
C GLY A 145 -13.05 -17.37 -9.53
N ALA A 146 -13.85 -18.24 -8.91
CA ALA A 146 -15.30 -18.32 -9.16
C ALA A 146 -16.08 -17.04 -8.79
N GLN A 147 -15.61 -16.28 -7.79
CA GLN A 147 -16.23 -15.02 -7.37
C GLN A 147 -15.71 -13.80 -8.14
N GLY A 148 -14.67 -13.93 -8.96
CA GLY A 148 -14.06 -12.81 -9.68
C GLY A 148 -15.06 -12.00 -10.53
N PRO A 149 -15.95 -12.64 -11.31
CA PRO A 149 -17.00 -11.93 -12.05
C PRO A 149 -18.02 -11.22 -11.15
N GLN A 150 -18.28 -11.72 -9.94
CA GLN A 150 -19.18 -11.06 -8.98
C GLN A 150 -18.52 -9.84 -8.34
N ILE A 151 -17.25 -9.96 -7.92
CA ILE A 151 -16.47 -8.85 -7.35
C ILE A 151 -16.33 -7.72 -8.36
N THR A 152 -16.04 -8.06 -9.62
CA THR A 152 -15.95 -7.09 -10.72
C THR A 152 -17.28 -6.37 -10.95
N ARG A 153 -18.40 -7.09 -10.91
CA ARG A 153 -19.74 -6.48 -11.03
C ARG A 153 -20.03 -5.51 -9.88
N ASN A 154 -19.70 -5.88 -8.64
CA ASN A 154 -19.88 -5.00 -7.48
C ASN A 154 -19.01 -3.74 -7.57
N LEU A 155 -17.78 -3.83 -8.09
CA LEU A 155 -16.94 -2.65 -8.34
C LEU A 155 -17.53 -1.71 -9.39
N LEU A 156 -18.04 -2.28 -10.48
CA LEU A 156 -18.73 -1.52 -11.52
C LEU A 156 -19.97 -0.81 -10.96
N GLU A 157 -20.71 -1.45 -10.07
CA GLU A 157 -21.85 -0.83 -9.39
C GLU A 157 -21.44 0.33 -8.49
N ILE A 158 -20.38 0.16 -7.68
CA ILE A 158 -19.80 1.23 -6.84
C ILE A 158 -19.38 2.42 -7.72
N GLU A 159 -18.71 2.15 -8.84
CA GLU A 159 -18.27 3.18 -9.78
C GLU A 159 -19.45 3.90 -10.45
N ASP A 160 -20.50 3.18 -10.84
CA ASP A 160 -21.70 3.74 -11.46
C ASP A 160 -22.49 4.63 -10.47
N ILE A 161 -22.63 4.21 -9.22
CA ILE A 161 -23.19 5.05 -8.14
C ILE A 161 -22.33 6.30 -7.94
N PHE A 162 -21.00 6.16 -7.95
CA PHE A 162 -20.10 7.30 -7.85
C PHE A 162 -20.29 8.29 -9.01
N HIS A 163 -20.36 7.81 -10.26
CA HIS A 163 -20.61 8.66 -11.41
C HIS A 163 -21.94 9.40 -11.32
N ARG A 164 -23.01 8.77 -10.82
CA ARG A 164 -24.28 9.45 -10.54
C ARG A 164 -24.13 10.57 -9.52
N ASN A 165 -23.44 10.31 -8.40
CA ASN A 165 -23.18 11.31 -7.37
C ASN A 165 -22.37 12.49 -7.93
N LEU A 166 -21.36 12.21 -8.76
CA LEU A 166 -20.54 13.21 -9.42
C LEU A 166 -21.34 14.04 -10.44
N GLN A 167 -22.24 13.41 -11.19
CA GLN A 167 -23.11 14.11 -12.15
C GLN A 167 -24.08 15.08 -11.45
N MET A 168 -24.67 14.69 -10.32
CA MET A 168 -25.50 15.59 -9.51
C MET A 168 -24.71 16.81 -9.05
N LEU A 169 -23.45 16.63 -8.63
CA LEU A 169 -22.57 17.73 -8.25
C LEU A 169 -22.17 18.60 -9.46
N ARG A 170 -21.94 18.00 -10.63
CA ARG A 170 -21.65 18.73 -11.88
C ARG A 170 -22.82 19.59 -12.32
N ALA A 171 -24.06 19.15 -12.10
CA ALA A 171 -25.26 19.92 -12.45
C ALA A 171 -25.33 21.29 -11.75
N VAL A 172 -24.77 21.39 -10.54
CA VAL A 172 -24.71 22.63 -9.76
C VAL A 172 -23.39 23.42 -9.96
N ARG A 173 -22.60 23.11 -11.00
CA ARG A 173 -21.26 23.70 -11.24
C ARG A 173 -21.21 25.23 -11.22
N GLY A 174 -22.29 25.90 -11.64
CA GLY A 174 -22.36 27.36 -11.69
C GLY A 174 -22.25 28.05 -10.33
N GLY A 175 -22.57 27.35 -9.24
CA GLY A 175 -22.57 27.90 -7.88
C GLY A 175 -21.41 27.44 -6.99
N ILE A 176 -20.46 26.64 -7.51
CA ILE A 176 -19.40 26.00 -6.71
C ILE A 176 -18.39 27.01 -6.17
N LEU A 177 -17.84 27.82 -7.09
CA LEU A 177 -16.82 28.83 -6.78
C LEU A 177 -17.42 30.16 -6.32
N ASP A 178 -18.75 30.30 -6.33
CA ASP A 178 -19.42 31.46 -5.75
C ASP A 178 -19.51 31.32 -4.23
N VAL A 179 -18.63 32.03 -3.52
CA VAL A 179 -18.60 32.05 -2.05
C VAL A 179 -19.85 32.67 -1.42
N LYS A 180 -20.67 33.40 -2.18
CA LYS A 180 -21.95 33.93 -1.69
C LYS A 180 -23.07 32.91 -1.81
N ASN A 181 -22.88 31.87 -2.61
CA ASN A 181 -23.85 30.80 -2.72
C ASN A 181 -23.81 29.90 -1.48
N THR A 182 -24.84 30.01 -0.65
CA THR A 182 -25.01 29.21 0.55
C THR A 182 -25.49 27.79 0.26
N SER A 183 -26.08 27.52 -0.91
CA SER A 183 -26.65 26.20 -1.25
C SER A 183 -25.59 25.11 -1.41
N TRP A 184 -24.37 25.48 -1.79
CA TRP A 184 -23.28 24.51 -2.00
C TRP A 184 -23.03 23.61 -0.80
N HIS A 185 -23.17 24.13 0.42
CA HIS A 185 -22.94 23.30 1.61
C HIS A 185 -23.91 22.12 1.66
N GLU A 186 -25.16 22.32 1.23
CA GLU A 186 -26.17 21.27 1.14
C GLU A 186 -25.85 20.30 0.00
N ASP A 187 -25.53 20.82 -1.18
CA ASP A 187 -25.20 20.00 -2.36
C ASP A 187 -23.94 19.15 -2.14
N TYR A 188 -22.91 19.73 -1.54
CA TYR A 188 -21.69 19.04 -1.18
C TYR A 188 -21.91 18.01 -0.06
N ASN A 189 -22.75 18.31 0.93
CA ASN A 189 -23.10 17.33 1.96
C ASN A 189 -23.86 16.13 1.41
N LYS A 190 -24.73 16.31 0.39
CA LYS A 190 -25.36 15.19 -0.33
C LYS A 190 -24.32 14.33 -1.05
N PHE A 191 -23.36 14.95 -1.73
CA PHE A 191 -22.23 14.24 -2.33
C PHE A 191 -21.43 13.45 -1.29
N ARG A 192 -21.06 14.07 -0.17
CA ARG A 192 -20.35 13.39 0.92
C ARG A 192 -21.13 12.26 1.56
N ALA A 193 -22.45 12.38 1.69
CA ALA A 193 -23.30 11.28 2.15
C ALA A 193 -23.22 10.08 1.19
N GLY A 194 -23.39 10.31 -0.11
CA GLY A 194 -23.25 9.24 -1.11
C GLY A 194 -21.83 8.64 -1.13
N VAL A 195 -20.80 9.45 -0.90
CA VAL A 195 -19.42 8.96 -0.78
C VAL A 195 -19.21 8.07 0.46
N LYS A 196 -19.88 8.35 1.59
CA LYS A 196 -19.85 7.45 2.76
C LYS A 196 -20.54 6.12 2.48
N ASP A 197 -21.64 6.13 1.75
CA ASP A 197 -22.32 4.89 1.34
C ASP A 197 -21.40 4.03 0.46
N LEU A 198 -20.66 4.66 -0.46
CA LEU A 198 -19.65 3.98 -1.29
C LEU A 198 -18.50 3.38 -0.46
N GLU A 199 -18.07 4.04 0.62
CA GLU A 199 -17.08 3.47 1.55
C GLU A 199 -17.62 2.19 2.20
N VAL A 200 -18.87 2.22 2.68
CA VAL A 200 -19.52 1.05 3.29
C VAL A 200 -19.66 -0.09 2.27
N MET A 201 -20.11 0.20 1.05
CA MET A 201 -20.18 -0.78 -0.04
C MET A 201 -18.80 -1.40 -0.32
N THR A 202 -17.74 -0.59 -0.32
CA THR A 202 -16.37 -1.05 -0.55
C THR A 202 -15.87 -1.92 0.61
N GLN A 203 -16.16 -1.56 1.86
CA GLN A 203 -15.82 -2.39 3.02
C GLN A 203 -16.49 -3.77 2.95
N ASN A 204 -17.78 -3.81 2.57
CA ASN A 204 -18.52 -5.05 2.38
C ASN A 204 -17.92 -5.88 1.24
N LEU A 205 -17.59 -5.24 0.12
CA LEU A 205 -16.92 -5.88 -1.00
C LEU A 205 -15.58 -6.51 -0.61
N ILE A 206 -14.72 -5.77 0.10
CA ILE A 206 -13.45 -6.30 0.62
C ILE A 206 -13.71 -7.50 1.52
N THR A 207 -14.71 -7.42 2.41
CA THR A 207 -15.05 -8.51 3.31
C THR A 207 -15.45 -9.77 2.54
N SER A 208 -16.38 -9.65 1.59
CA SER A 208 -16.85 -10.75 0.76
C SER A 208 -15.77 -11.32 -0.16
N ALA A 209 -14.87 -10.47 -0.70
CA ALA A 209 -13.75 -10.94 -1.50
C ALA A 209 -12.80 -11.83 -0.68
N PHE A 210 -12.65 -11.56 0.62
CA PHE A 210 -11.79 -12.33 1.52
C PHE A 210 -12.40 -13.64 2.03
N GLU A 211 -13.70 -13.87 1.91
CA GLU A 211 -14.37 -15.08 2.45
C GLU A 211 -13.87 -16.38 1.82
N MET A 212 -13.43 -16.35 0.56
CA MET A 212 -12.97 -17.54 -0.17
C MET A 212 -11.45 -17.65 -0.26
N VAL A 213 -10.71 -16.72 0.34
CA VAL A 213 -9.25 -16.73 0.35
C VAL A 213 -8.76 -17.87 1.24
N ARG A 214 -7.99 -18.79 0.67
CA ARG A 214 -7.44 -19.94 1.40
C ARG A 214 -5.92 -19.97 1.43
N ASP A 215 -5.28 -19.08 0.70
CA ASP A 215 -3.84 -19.00 0.57
C ASP A 215 -3.37 -17.55 0.62
N VAL A 216 -2.11 -17.41 1.03
CA VAL A 216 -1.51 -16.11 1.29
C VAL A 216 -1.29 -15.35 -0.02
N GLU A 217 -0.92 -16.03 -1.11
CA GLU A 217 -0.66 -15.38 -2.40
C GLU A 217 -1.90 -14.66 -2.96
N HIS A 218 -3.08 -15.30 -2.95
CA HIS A 218 -4.31 -14.63 -3.38
C HIS A 218 -4.74 -13.51 -2.40
N GLY A 219 -4.53 -13.71 -1.10
CA GLY A 219 -4.81 -12.67 -0.11
C GLY A 219 -3.96 -11.42 -0.29
N VAL A 220 -2.66 -11.57 -0.59
CA VAL A 220 -1.75 -10.47 -0.93
C VAL A 220 -2.25 -9.74 -2.18
N LEU A 221 -2.62 -10.47 -3.24
CA LEU A 221 -3.13 -9.87 -4.48
C LEU A 221 -4.41 -9.05 -4.25
N LEU A 222 -5.33 -9.54 -3.42
CA LEU A 222 -6.55 -8.81 -3.09
C LEU A 222 -6.24 -7.54 -2.28
N LEU A 223 -5.36 -7.61 -1.29
CA LEU A 223 -4.95 -6.40 -0.56
C LEU A 223 -4.28 -5.38 -1.49
N ASP A 224 -3.38 -5.82 -2.38
CA ASP A 224 -2.75 -4.93 -3.36
C ASP A 224 -3.80 -4.21 -4.23
N THR A 225 -4.79 -4.97 -4.70
CA THR A 225 -5.90 -4.43 -5.51
C THR A 225 -6.69 -3.34 -4.80
N PHE A 226 -6.97 -3.51 -3.50
CA PHE A 226 -7.71 -2.55 -2.70
C PHE A 226 -6.81 -1.50 -2.02
N HIS A 227 -5.49 -1.59 -2.13
CA HIS A 227 -4.54 -0.71 -1.44
C HIS A 227 -4.78 0.77 -1.75
N ARG A 228 -5.11 1.09 -3.00
CA ARG A 228 -5.46 2.46 -3.43
C ARG A 228 -6.61 3.07 -2.61
N LEU A 229 -7.59 2.25 -2.25
CA LEU A 229 -8.77 2.65 -1.50
C LEU A 229 -8.49 2.75 0.00
N ALA A 230 -7.43 2.10 0.48
CA ALA A 230 -7.01 2.10 1.88
C ALA A 230 -6.41 3.43 2.35
N THR A 231 -6.40 4.48 1.54
CA THR A 231 -6.08 5.85 1.99
C THR A 231 -7.20 6.48 2.83
N ARG A 232 -8.43 5.96 2.71
CA ARG A 232 -9.59 6.46 3.46
C ARG A 232 -9.74 5.71 4.77
N GLU A 233 -9.84 6.43 5.89
CA GLU A 233 -9.88 5.83 7.24
C GLU A 233 -10.94 4.75 7.41
N ALA A 234 -12.14 4.92 6.81
CA ALA A 234 -13.20 3.93 6.87
C ALA A 234 -12.73 2.60 6.26
N ILE A 235 -12.17 2.64 5.06
CA ILE A 235 -11.71 1.47 4.32
C ILE A 235 -10.44 0.88 4.96
N MET A 236 -9.54 1.74 5.46
CA MET A 236 -8.29 1.34 6.12
C MET A 236 -8.54 0.35 7.26
N ARG A 237 -9.55 0.58 8.11
CA ARG A 237 -9.86 -0.33 9.22
C ARG A 237 -10.20 -1.75 8.75
N THR A 238 -10.98 -1.86 7.68
CA THR A 238 -11.32 -3.17 7.09
C THR A 238 -10.09 -3.79 6.43
N TYR A 239 -9.30 -2.98 5.75
CA TYR A 239 -8.06 -3.39 5.11
C TYR A 239 -7.03 -3.95 6.11
N GLU A 240 -6.79 -3.25 7.23
CA GLU A 240 -5.91 -3.71 8.32
C GLU A 240 -6.41 -5.01 8.95
N LYS A 241 -7.73 -5.13 9.17
CA LYS A 241 -8.33 -6.38 9.65
C LYS A 241 -8.06 -7.54 8.67
N LYS A 242 -8.14 -7.30 7.36
CA LYS A 242 -7.82 -8.31 6.35
C LYS A 242 -6.34 -8.64 6.24
N ALA A 243 -5.46 -7.67 6.53
CA ALA A 243 -4.04 -7.95 6.70
C ALA A 243 -3.77 -8.85 7.92
N VAL A 244 -4.50 -8.70 9.03
CA VAL A 244 -4.43 -9.65 10.17
C VAL A 244 -4.89 -11.05 9.74
N ASP A 245 -6.03 -11.17 9.05
CA ASP A 245 -6.54 -12.44 8.53
C ASP A 245 -5.49 -13.14 7.62
N LEU A 246 -4.75 -12.36 6.81
CA LEU A 246 -3.67 -12.84 5.96
C LEU A 246 -2.50 -13.45 6.75
N TYR A 247 -2.05 -12.78 7.82
CA TYR A 247 -0.99 -13.34 8.69
C TYR A 247 -1.47 -14.58 9.46
N MET A 248 -2.76 -14.67 9.78
CA MET A 248 -3.34 -15.90 10.35
C MET A 248 -3.28 -17.07 9.37
N LEU A 249 -3.52 -16.84 8.08
CA LEU A 249 -3.32 -17.86 7.04
C LEU A 249 -1.85 -18.29 6.98
N PHE A 250 -0.90 -17.35 7.04
CA PHE A 250 0.52 -17.69 7.08
C PHE A 250 0.89 -18.53 8.31
N ASN A 251 0.41 -18.17 9.50
CA ASN A 251 0.62 -18.95 10.72
C ASN A 251 0.01 -20.36 10.62
N SER A 252 -1.13 -20.50 9.94
CA SER A 252 -1.72 -21.81 9.68
C SER A 252 -0.83 -22.67 8.78
N GLU A 253 -0.19 -22.08 7.76
CA GLU A 253 0.78 -22.76 6.89
C GLU A 253 2.04 -23.18 7.67
N LEU A 254 2.58 -22.31 8.52
CA LEU A 254 3.67 -22.65 9.44
C LEU A 254 3.28 -23.81 10.36
N ALA A 255 2.09 -23.78 10.95
CA ALA A 255 1.59 -24.84 11.82
C ALA A 255 1.43 -26.18 11.07
N LEU A 256 0.97 -26.17 9.83
CA LEU A 256 0.90 -27.36 8.97
C LEU A 256 2.29 -27.93 8.71
N VAL A 257 3.26 -27.08 8.33
CA VAL A 257 4.64 -27.51 8.11
C VAL A 257 5.26 -28.06 9.38
N ASN A 258 5.02 -27.45 10.54
CA ASN A 258 5.48 -27.98 11.82
C ASN A 258 4.88 -29.36 12.14
N ARG A 259 3.59 -29.57 11.85
CA ARG A 259 2.95 -30.89 12.03
C ARG A 259 3.58 -31.94 11.12
N GLU A 260 3.85 -31.58 9.86
CA GLU A 260 4.55 -32.47 8.93
C GLU A 260 5.94 -32.81 9.44
N LEU A 261 6.76 -31.81 9.83
CA LEU A 261 8.11 -32.00 10.37
C LEU A 261 8.17 -32.97 11.56
N ASN A 262 7.14 -32.98 12.41
CA ASN A 262 7.09 -33.85 13.59
C ASN A 262 6.63 -35.29 13.30
N LYS A 263 6.31 -35.63 12.05
CA LYS A 263 5.99 -37.03 11.68
C LYS A 263 7.27 -37.86 11.69
N LYS A 264 7.26 -38.94 12.49
CA LYS A 264 8.42 -39.86 12.65
C LYS A 264 8.88 -40.51 11.35
N TRP A 265 7.97 -40.76 10.42
CA TRP A 265 8.26 -41.43 9.15
C TRP A 265 7.47 -40.76 8.02
N PRO A 266 8.06 -39.79 7.29
CA PRO A 266 7.46 -39.36 6.04
C PRO A 266 7.40 -40.54 5.07
N TYR A 267 6.31 -40.64 4.32
CA TYR A 267 6.24 -41.60 3.22
C TYR A 267 7.32 -41.21 2.20
N LEU A 268 8.32 -42.07 2.05
CA LEU A 268 9.35 -41.93 1.03
C LEU A 268 9.02 -42.90 -0.11
N GLU A 269 9.14 -42.43 -1.34
CA GLU A 269 9.01 -43.27 -2.51
C GLU A 269 10.00 -44.46 -2.45
N PRO A 270 9.65 -45.65 -2.93
CA PRO A 270 10.48 -46.85 -2.76
C PRO A 270 11.91 -46.75 -3.33
N TYR A 271 12.13 -45.83 -4.28
CA TYR A 271 13.43 -45.59 -4.90
C TYR A 271 14.30 -44.55 -4.15
N MET A 272 13.78 -43.87 -3.13
CA MET A 272 14.52 -42.87 -2.36
C MET A 272 15.27 -43.51 -1.18
N ALA A 273 16.58 -43.28 -1.11
CA ALA A 273 17.37 -43.73 0.04
C ALA A 273 16.99 -42.93 1.30
N GLN A 274 16.86 -43.60 2.44
CA GLN A 274 16.32 -43.07 3.70
C GLN A 274 16.85 -41.68 4.09
N TYR A 275 18.18 -41.51 4.22
CA TYR A 275 18.77 -40.22 4.62
C TYR A 275 18.58 -39.12 3.57
N SER A 276 18.76 -39.48 2.28
CA SER A 276 18.61 -38.54 1.17
C SER A 276 17.16 -38.09 0.96
N GLY A 277 16.22 -39.03 1.08
CA GLY A 277 14.79 -38.80 0.95
C GLY A 277 14.27 -37.96 2.11
N HIS A 278 14.71 -38.25 3.35
CA HIS A 278 14.35 -37.44 4.50
C HIS A 278 14.84 -36.00 4.36
N ALA A 279 16.13 -35.79 4.02
CA ALA A 279 16.68 -34.45 3.81
C ALA A 279 16.00 -33.71 2.64
N HIS A 280 15.66 -34.42 1.57
CA HIS A 280 14.91 -33.87 0.44
C HIS A 280 13.51 -33.41 0.86
N TRP A 281 12.78 -34.24 1.60
CA TRP A 281 11.45 -33.92 2.11
C TRP A 281 11.44 -32.72 3.05
N VAL A 282 12.38 -32.65 4.01
CA VAL A 282 12.52 -31.50 4.91
C VAL A 282 12.76 -30.20 4.13
N ARG A 283 13.57 -30.26 3.05
CA ARG A 283 13.82 -29.09 2.20
C ARG A 283 12.64 -28.69 1.34
N ILE A 284 11.79 -29.63 0.92
CA ILE A 284 10.52 -29.30 0.25
C ILE A 284 9.64 -28.50 1.22
N LEU A 285 9.55 -28.92 2.48
CA LEU A 285 8.81 -28.19 3.51
C LEU A 285 9.37 -26.78 3.74
N ARG A 286 10.70 -26.63 3.77
CA ARG A 286 11.35 -25.30 3.81
C ARG A 286 10.95 -24.44 2.61
N ARG A 287 11.07 -24.97 1.39
CA ARG A 287 10.71 -24.23 0.17
C ARG A 287 9.25 -23.78 0.17
N ARG A 288 8.33 -24.56 0.75
CA ARG A 288 6.91 -24.20 0.89
C ARG A 288 6.74 -22.94 1.74
N ILE A 289 7.35 -22.88 2.93
CA ILE A 289 7.25 -21.71 3.81
C ILE A 289 8.02 -20.51 3.27
N ASP A 290 9.19 -20.73 2.66
CA ASP A 290 10.02 -19.68 2.05
C ASP A 290 9.24 -18.98 0.91
N ARG A 291 8.52 -19.73 0.08
CA ARG A 291 7.69 -19.16 -1.01
C ARG A 291 6.64 -18.20 -0.46
N VAL A 292 5.92 -18.60 0.59
CA VAL A 292 4.89 -17.76 1.22
C VAL A 292 5.51 -16.52 1.87
N MET A 293 6.61 -16.69 2.60
CA MET A 293 7.31 -15.58 3.23
C MET A 293 7.86 -14.59 2.19
N ASN A 294 8.42 -15.07 1.07
CA ASN A 294 8.90 -14.21 -0.01
C ASN A 294 7.76 -13.39 -0.64
N CYS A 295 6.57 -13.98 -0.79
CA CYS A 295 5.37 -13.26 -1.25
C CYS A 295 5.00 -12.13 -0.28
N LEU A 296 4.98 -12.42 1.04
CA LEU A 296 4.71 -11.41 2.07
C LEU A 296 5.80 -10.32 2.14
N ALA A 297 7.07 -10.69 2.00
CA ALA A 297 8.19 -9.76 2.03
C ALA A 297 8.18 -8.78 0.83
N GLY A 298 7.67 -9.22 -0.32
CA GLY A 298 7.47 -8.36 -1.50
C GLY A 298 6.27 -7.41 -1.37
N ALA A 299 5.38 -7.62 -0.41
CA ALA A 299 4.16 -6.85 -0.23
C ALA A 299 4.40 -5.60 0.65
N HIS A 300 5.21 -4.65 0.17
CA HIS A 300 5.59 -3.43 0.91
C HIS A 300 4.42 -2.51 1.29
N PHE A 301 3.27 -2.69 0.64
CA PHE A 301 2.05 -1.93 0.84
C PHE A 301 1.21 -2.45 2.03
N LEU A 302 1.61 -3.58 2.64
CA LEU A 302 0.96 -4.10 3.83
C LEU A 302 1.24 -3.21 5.05
N PRO A 303 0.24 -3.02 5.92
CA PRO A 303 0.42 -2.23 7.14
C PRO A 303 1.34 -2.98 8.10
N HIS A 304 2.09 -2.24 8.90
CA HIS A 304 2.94 -2.83 9.92
C HIS A 304 2.08 -3.24 11.12
N ILE A 305 1.99 -4.55 11.37
CA ILE A 305 1.14 -5.13 12.41
C ILE A 305 2.01 -6.01 13.31
N GLY A 306 1.84 -5.92 14.64
CA GLY A 306 2.59 -6.73 15.60
C GLY A 306 2.45 -8.24 15.39
N THR A 307 1.26 -8.72 15.00
CA THR A 307 1.06 -10.13 14.64
C THR A 307 1.90 -10.56 13.43
N GLY A 308 2.20 -9.63 12.51
CA GLY A 308 3.09 -9.87 11.38
C GLY A 308 4.53 -10.10 11.83
N GLU A 309 5.03 -9.29 12.77
CA GLU A 309 6.37 -9.45 13.34
C GLU A 309 6.54 -10.79 14.08
N GLU A 310 5.55 -11.18 14.88
CA GLU A 310 5.51 -12.47 15.57
C GLU A 310 5.52 -13.65 14.58
N SER A 311 4.77 -13.54 13.49
CA SER A 311 4.70 -14.56 12.44
C SER A 311 6.05 -14.69 11.72
N VAL A 312 6.71 -13.58 11.42
CA VAL A 312 8.06 -13.55 10.83
C VAL A 312 9.09 -14.17 11.77
N HIS A 313 9.01 -13.87 13.07
CA HIS A 313 9.90 -14.49 14.06
C HIS A 313 9.70 -16.01 14.15
N THR A 314 8.44 -16.47 14.15
CA THR A 314 8.09 -17.90 14.16
C THR A 314 8.64 -18.61 12.91
N TYR A 315 8.50 -17.97 11.74
CA TYR A 315 9.10 -18.45 10.50
C TYR A 315 10.63 -18.57 10.61
N GLN A 316 11.32 -17.55 11.13
CA GLN A 316 12.78 -17.58 11.30
C GLN A 316 13.24 -18.73 12.19
N GLN A 317 12.56 -18.96 13.32
CA GLN A 317 12.84 -20.10 14.21
C GLN A 317 12.64 -21.44 13.49
N MET A 318 11.57 -21.56 12.70
CA MET A 318 11.27 -22.78 11.95
C MET A 318 12.34 -23.07 10.87
N VAL A 319 12.79 -22.04 10.15
CA VAL A 319 13.87 -22.16 9.17
C VAL A 319 15.16 -22.66 9.83
N GLN A 320 15.53 -22.09 10.98
CA GLN A 320 16.69 -22.54 11.74
C GLN A 320 16.56 -24.00 12.19
N ALA A 321 15.39 -24.41 12.68
CA ALA A 321 15.13 -25.78 13.10
C ALA A 321 15.22 -26.79 11.93
N ILE A 322 14.67 -26.43 10.76
CA ILE A 322 14.78 -27.23 9.54
C ILE A 322 16.25 -27.38 9.12
N ASP A 323 17.04 -26.32 9.16
CA ASP A 323 18.45 -26.36 8.77
C ASP A 323 19.30 -27.22 9.70
N GLU A 324 19.01 -27.15 11.00
CA GLU A 324 19.61 -28.06 11.98
C GLU A 324 19.25 -29.51 11.70
N LEU A 325 17.99 -29.80 11.39
CA LEU A 325 17.54 -31.15 11.08
C LEU A 325 18.26 -31.72 9.85
N VAL A 326 18.39 -30.94 8.78
CA VAL A 326 19.13 -31.35 7.57
C VAL A 326 20.60 -31.62 7.89
N ARG A 327 21.25 -30.75 8.68
CA ARG A 327 22.65 -30.93 9.07
C ARG A 327 22.84 -32.18 9.94
N LYS A 328 21.94 -32.40 10.89
CA LYS A 328 21.95 -33.60 11.74
C LYS A 328 21.75 -34.88 10.92
N THR A 329 20.80 -34.90 9.99
CA THR A 329 20.60 -36.04 9.07
C THR A 329 21.86 -36.34 8.26
N PHE A 330 22.57 -35.30 7.80
CA PHE A 330 23.84 -35.46 7.09
C PHE A 330 24.94 -36.05 7.96
N GLN A 331 25.08 -35.56 9.20
CA GLN A 331 26.08 -36.04 10.14
C GLN A 331 25.82 -37.51 10.52
N GLU A 332 24.56 -37.86 10.83
CA GLU A 332 24.15 -39.24 11.11
C GLU A 332 24.46 -40.15 9.93
N TRP A 333 24.09 -39.76 8.70
CA TRP A 333 24.44 -40.51 7.50
C TRP A 333 25.95 -40.71 7.38
N THR A 334 26.74 -39.64 7.54
CA THR A 334 28.20 -39.69 7.42
C THR A 334 28.81 -40.65 8.45
N THR A 335 28.29 -40.71 9.67
CA THR A 335 28.75 -41.67 10.69
C THR A 335 28.41 -43.13 10.37
N THR A 336 27.33 -43.37 9.60
CA THR A 336 26.96 -44.73 9.15
C THR A 336 27.76 -45.23 7.96
N LEU A 337 28.53 -44.37 7.28
CA LEU A 337 29.36 -44.77 6.15
C LEU A 337 30.60 -45.52 6.65
N ASP A 338 30.83 -46.71 6.09
CA ASP A 338 32.09 -47.44 6.27
C ASP A 338 33.26 -46.65 5.64
N LYS A 339 34.42 -46.62 6.30
CA LYS A 339 35.62 -45.92 5.80
C LYS A 339 36.12 -46.49 4.47
N ASP A 340 35.83 -47.76 4.21
CA ASP A 340 36.18 -48.48 2.98
C ASP A 340 35.00 -48.63 2.01
N CYS A 341 33.95 -47.80 2.12
CA CYS A 341 32.76 -47.88 1.26
C CYS A 341 33.07 -47.84 -0.24
N ILE A 342 34.07 -47.06 -0.66
CA ILE A 342 34.54 -46.97 -2.05
C ILE A 342 35.16 -48.30 -2.50
N ARG A 343 36.05 -48.88 -1.69
CA ARG A 343 36.67 -50.17 -1.97
C ARG A 343 35.64 -51.31 -2.05
N ARG A 344 34.56 -51.22 -1.27
CA ARG A 344 33.44 -52.18 -1.36
C ARG A 344 32.62 -52.01 -2.63
N LEU A 345 32.54 -50.83 -3.22
CA LEU A 345 31.88 -50.62 -4.52
C LEU A 345 32.71 -51.22 -5.68
N ASP A 346 34.04 -51.25 -5.53
CA ASP A 346 34.95 -51.77 -6.56
C ASP A 346 35.04 -53.31 -6.64
N MET A 347 34.54 -54.07 -5.65
CA MET A 347 34.57 -55.54 -5.76
C MET A 347 33.47 -56.04 -6.71
N PRO A 348 33.74 -57.10 -7.51
CA PRO A 348 32.79 -57.60 -8.50
C PRO A 348 31.44 -58.00 -7.89
N LEU A 349 30.37 -57.74 -8.66
CA LEU A 349 28.98 -58.03 -8.28
C LEU A 349 28.66 -59.52 -8.30
N LEU A 350 29.40 -60.31 -9.07
CA LEU A 350 29.25 -61.76 -9.16
C LEU A 350 30.47 -62.44 -8.56
N ARG A 351 30.22 -63.43 -7.69
CA ARG A 351 31.25 -64.30 -7.11
C ARG A 351 30.91 -65.75 -7.37
N ILE A 352 31.91 -66.62 -7.44
CA ILE A 352 31.66 -68.07 -7.52
C ILE A 352 30.98 -68.49 -6.20
N SER A 353 29.85 -69.19 -6.31
CA SER A 353 29.08 -69.63 -5.15
C SER A 353 29.87 -70.64 -4.33
N GLN A 354 30.03 -70.37 -3.04
CA GLN A 354 30.69 -71.29 -2.11
C GLN A 354 29.75 -72.42 -1.66
N GLU A 355 28.43 -72.22 -1.75
CA GLU A 355 27.43 -73.21 -1.38
C GLU A 355 27.04 -74.13 -2.54
N LYS A 356 27.10 -73.64 -3.79
CA LYS A 356 26.78 -74.41 -5.00
C LYS A 356 27.94 -74.41 -5.98
N VAL A 357 28.73 -75.49 -5.96
CA VAL A 357 29.88 -75.67 -6.85
C VAL A 357 29.46 -75.51 -8.31
N GLY A 358 30.08 -74.55 -9.02
CA GLY A 358 29.80 -74.25 -10.43
C GLY A 358 28.74 -73.18 -10.69
N MET A 359 28.09 -72.63 -9.65
CA MET A 359 27.14 -71.52 -9.79
C MET A 359 27.77 -70.17 -9.41
N LEU A 360 27.16 -69.07 -9.86
CA LEU A 360 27.52 -67.71 -9.49
C LEU A 360 26.52 -67.18 -8.46
N ASP A 361 27.02 -66.59 -7.38
CA ASP A 361 26.23 -65.84 -6.41
C ASP A 361 26.36 -64.34 -6.67
N VAL A 362 25.28 -63.62 -6.39
CA VAL A 362 25.30 -62.15 -6.44
C VAL A 362 25.81 -61.62 -5.11
N ASN A 363 26.92 -60.88 -5.15
CA ASN A 363 27.58 -60.25 -4.02
C ASN A 363 26.88 -58.95 -3.60
N PHE A 364 25.56 -59.02 -3.38
CA PHE A 364 24.81 -57.93 -2.76
C PHE A 364 24.96 -57.99 -1.25
N ASP A 365 26.06 -57.40 -0.76
CA ASP A 365 26.19 -57.09 0.66
C ASP A 365 25.01 -56.17 1.07
N LYS A 366 24.41 -56.39 2.24
CA LYS A 366 23.31 -55.55 2.77
C LYS A 366 23.75 -54.08 2.89
N TYR A 367 25.05 -53.86 3.00
CA TYR A 367 25.71 -52.56 3.02
C TYR A 367 26.12 -52.02 1.66
N ARG A 368 25.86 -52.69 0.52
CA ARG A 368 26.14 -52.16 -0.83
C ARG A 368 24.97 -51.40 -1.44
N THR A 369 23.75 -51.78 -1.12
CA THR A 369 22.53 -51.15 -1.68
C THR A 369 22.19 -49.82 -1.00
N HIS A 370 22.49 -49.68 0.29
CA HIS A 370 22.26 -48.45 1.05
C HIS A 370 23.20 -47.28 0.68
N PRO A 371 24.53 -47.44 0.55
CA PRO A 371 25.42 -46.33 0.26
C PRO A 371 25.45 -45.93 -1.20
N SER A 372 25.18 -46.84 -2.15
CA SER A 372 25.28 -46.56 -3.60
C SER A 372 24.11 -45.70 -4.10
N THR A 373 22.88 -45.99 -3.70
CA THR A 373 21.71 -45.12 -3.95
C THR A 373 21.81 -43.81 -3.17
N SER A 374 22.40 -43.83 -1.98
CA SER A 374 22.69 -42.65 -1.18
C SER A 374 23.76 -41.76 -1.85
N PHE A 375 24.91 -42.27 -2.27
CA PHE A 375 26.01 -41.45 -2.83
C PHE A 375 25.61 -40.68 -4.08
N LEU A 376 24.87 -41.32 -5.00
CA LEU A 376 24.42 -40.69 -6.26
C LEU A 376 23.27 -39.70 -6.06
N SER A 377 22.41 -39.87 -5.05
CA SER A 377 21.33 -38.93 -4.72
C SER A 377 21.76 -37.81 -3.76
N LEU A 378 22.78 -38.03 -2.94
CA LEU A 378 23.19 -37.11 -1.87
C LEU A 378 24.13 -36.01 -2.33
N VAL A 379 24.97 -36.23 -3.34
CA VAL A 379 25.89 -35.20 -3.84
C VAL A 379 25.10 -33.98 -4.34
N PRO A 380 24.07 -34.08 -5.19
CA PRO A 380 23.28 -32.92 -5.60
C PRO A 380 22.44 -32.34 -4.45
N VAL A 381 21.89 -33.18 -3.57
CA VAL A 381 21.08 -32.71 -2.44
C VAL A 381 22.00 -31.94 -1.48
N PHE A 382 23.03 -32.52 -0.90
CA PHE A 382 23.85 -31.83 0.09
C PHE A 382 24.79 -30.74 -0.48
N LEU A 383 25.17 -30.78 -1.76
CA LEU A 383 26.02 -29.74 -2.38
C LEU A 383 25.26 -28.62 -3.11
N GLN A 384 23.93 -28.69 -3.26
CA GLN A 384 23.11 -27.57 -3.76
C GLN A 384 22.69 -26.56 -2.67
N SER A 385 23.40 -26.51 -1.53
CA SER A 385 23.35 -25.30 -0.70
C SER A 385 24.02 -24.17 -1.49
N PRO A 386 23.37 -23.01 -1.71
CA PRO A 386 24.01 -21.92 -2.41
C PRO A 386 25.27 -21.53 -1.62
N LYS A 387 26.41 -21.55 -2.31
CA LYS A 387 27.66 -20.93 -1.88
C LYS A 387 27.36 -19.50 -1.44
N ASN A 388 27.17 -19.27 -0.15
CA ASN A 388 27.14 -17.94 0.48
C ASN A 388 27.39 -18.11 1.98
N LEU A 389 28.61 -18.53 2.31
CA LEU A 389 29.21 -18.27 3.62
C LEU A 389 30.63 -17.73 3.38
N THR A 390 30.71 -16.40 3.45
CA THR A 390 31.86 -15.53 3.78
C THR A 390 33.09 -15.48 2.86
N PRO A 391 33.55 -14.29 2.45
CA PRO A 391 34.94 -14.08 2.05
C PRO A 391 35.81 -13.94 3.31
N THR A 392 36.86 -14.74 3.41
CA THR A 392 37.96 -14.49 4.34
C THR A 392 39.00 -13.60 3.68
N LEU A 393 39.01 -12.32 4.04
CA LEU A 393 40.11 -11.52 4.61
C LEU A 393 39.71 -10.04 4.63
#